data_AF-A0A7W0NY20-F1
#
_entry.id   AF-A0A7W0NY20-F1
#
_cell.length_a   1.000
_cell.length_b   1.000
_cell.length_c   1.000
_cell.angle_alpha   90.00
_cell.angle_beta   90.00
_cell.angle_gamma   90.00
#
_symmetry.space_group_name_H-M   'P 1'
#
loop_
_entity.id
_entity.type
_entity.pdbx_description
1 polymer ?
#
loop_
_entity_poly.entity_id
_entity_poly.type
_entity_poly.pdbx_seq_one_letter_code
_entity_poly.pdbx_strand_id
1 'polypeptide(L)'
;MTDLPIVLDHDRAVGWDYTNQGCEESSSGTDGTVVICPYLFENDWMRALDLEPVPGSHEILVTQGQIQFVREIDIVSPQSNGIGVAYRAFRTWVNANHPDDIATMFGSGDQILRNPGSIPLYEQCTDEFVAASTSSTSP
;
A
#
# COMPACT_ATOMS: atom_id res chain seq x y z
N MET A 1 -0.98 -17.09 -9.72
CA MET A 1 -1.07 -17.44 -8.30
C MET A 1 -0.07 -16.54 -7.60
N THR A 2 -0.54 -15.55 -6.84
CA THR A 2 0.34 -14.58 -6.17
C THR A 2 0.95 -15.26 -4.96
N ASP A 3 2.28 -15.24 -4.84
CA ASP A 3 2.98 -15.79 -3.68
C ASP A 3 2.74 -14.87 -2.48
N LEU A 4 1.81 -15.21 -1.60
CA LEU A 4 1.37 -14.33 -0.51
C LEU A 4 2.55 -13.83 0.37
N PRO A 5 3.52 -14.68 0.75
CA PRO A 5 4.77 -14.23 1.38
C PRO A 5 5.49 -13.07 0.65
N ILE A 6 5.67 -13.16 -0.67
CA ILE A 6 6.44 -12.15 -1.43
C ILE A 6 5.75 -10.78 -1.45
N VAL A 7 4.41 -10.78 -1.38
CA VAL A 7 3.64 -9.54 -1.29
C VAL A 7 3.80 -8.92 0.08
N LEU A 8 3.68 -9.74 1.14
CA LEU A 8 3.85 -9.24 2.51
C LEU A 8 5.27 -8.73 2.78
N ASP A 9 6.29 -9.36 2.21
CA ASP A 9 7.66 -8.90 2.36
C ASP A 9 7.92 -7.59 1.61
N HIS A 10 7.38 -7.45 0.39
CA HIS A 10 7.37 -6.15 -0.29
C HIS A 10 6.63 -5.10 0.55
N ASP A 11 5.48 -5.45 1.12
CA ASP A 11 4.67 -4.48 1.84
C ASP A 11 5.35 -3.98 3.11
N ARG A 12 6.09 -4.86 3.80
CA ARG A 12 6.99 -4.49 4.89
C ARG A 12 8.14 -3.60 4.40
N ALA A 13 8.78 -3.95 3.29
CA ALA A 13 9.93 -3.22 2.76
C ALA A 13 9.60 -1.78 2.35
N VAL A 14 8.35 -1.49 1.99
CA VAL A 14 7.90 -0.12 1.64
C VAL A 14 7.12 0.57 2.77
N GLY A 15 6.96 -0.10 3.92
CA GLY A 15 6.34 0.46 5.11
C GLY A 15 4.84 0.67 5.03
N TRP A 16 4.10 -0.20 4.33
CA TRP A 16 2.63 -0.13 4.32
C TRP A 16 2.07 -0.27 5.73
N ASP A 17 1.18 0.65 6.07
CA ASP A 17 0.42 0.64 7.31
C ASP A 17 -1.08 0.83 7.04
N TYR A 18 -1.90 0.22 7.87
CA TYR A 18 -3.36 0.20 7.75
C TYR A 18 -3.99 0.55 9.09
N THR A 19 -4.66 1.70 9.16
CA THR A 19 -5.37 2.16 10.35
C THR A 19 -6.86 1.90 10.22
N ASN A 20 -7.37 0.93 10.97
CA ASN A 20 -8.80 0.64 11.08
C ASN A 20 -9.55 1.84 11.73
N GLN A 21 -10.64 2.28 11.10
CA GLN A 21 -11.45 3.43 11.52
C GLN A 21 -12.71 3.02 12.31
N GLY A 22 -12.79 1.76 12.73
CA GLY A 22 -13.98 1.12 13.29
C GLY A 22 -14.66 0.20 12.28
N CYS A 23 -15.56 -0.64 12.78
CA CYS A 23 -16.44 -1.48 11.96
C CYS A 23 -17.88 -1.23 12.38
N GLU A 24 -18.77 -1.08 11.41
CA GLU A 24 -20.19 -0.82 11.64
C GLU A 24 -21.05 -1.83 10.90
N GLU A 25 -22.15 -2.26 11.52
CA GLU A 25 -23.19 -2.99 10.82
C GLU A 25 -23.85 -2.05 9.81
N SER A 26 -23.70 -2.34 8.52
CA SER A 26 -24.33 -1.61 7.44
C SER A 26 -25.74 -2.12 7.16
N SER A 27 -25.95 -3.44 7.27
CA SER A 27 -27.27 -4.05 7.16
C SER A 27 -27.35 -5.40 7.86
N SER A 28 -28.55 -5.81 8.25
CA SER A 28 -28.82 -7.11 8.86
C SER A 28 -30.18 -7.63 8.43
N GLY A 29 -30.26 -8.93 8.12
CA GLY A 29 -31.45 -9.59 7.62
C GLY A 29 -31.37 -11.11 7.65
N THR A 30 -32.31 -11.79 7.01
CA THR A 30 -32.38 -13.26 6.96
C THR A 30 -31.15 -13.90 6.33
N ASP A 31 -30.48 -13.17 5.44
CA ASP A 31 -29.34 -13.65 4.67
C ASP A 31 -28.00 -13.44 5.40
N GLY A 32 -28.02 -12.68 6.49
CA GLY A 32 -26.85 -12.36 7.31
C GLY A 32 -26.73 -10.88 7.65
N THR A 33 -25.60 -10.56 8.27
CA THR A 33 -25.19 -9.20 8.65
C THR A 33 -24.03 -8.77 7.76
N VAL A 34 -24.17 -7.61 7.11
CA VAL A 34 -23.08 -6.95 6.39
C VAL A 34 -22.42 -5.96 7.33
N VAL A 35 -21.13 -6.14 7.57
CA VAL A 35 -20.28 -5.24 8.35
C VAL A 35 -19.33 -4.52 7.41
N ILE A 36 -19.24 -3.20 7.55
CA ILE A 36 -18.28 -2.37 6.81
C ILE A 36 -17.21 -1.90 7.78
N CYS A 37 -15.95 -2.17 7.45
CA CYS A 37 -14.77 -1.77 8.21
C CYS A 37 -13.95 -0.78 7.38
N PRO A 38 -14.21 0.54 7.48
CA PRO A 38 -13.34 1.54 6.88
C PRO A 38 -11.92 1.48 7.45
N TYR A 39 -10.93 1.74 6.60
CA TYR A 39 -9.53 1.91 6.98
C TYR A 39 -8.90 3.06 6.20
N LEU A 40 -7.83 3.59 6.78
CA LEU A 40 -6.87 4.43 6.09
C LEU A 40 -5.61 3.63 5.84
N PHE A 41 -4.94 3.84 4.71
CA PHE A 41 -3.69 3.18 4.42
C PHE A 41 -2.70 4.12 3.72
N GLU A 42 -1.44 3.96 4.08
CA GLU A 42 -0.32 4.76 3.60
C GLU A 42 0.97 3.95 3.67
N ASN A 43 2.01 4.41 3.00
CA ASN A 43 3.34 3.82 3.07
C ASN A 43 4.40 4.89 3.35
N ASP A 44 5.65 4.48 3.55
CA ASP A 44 6.72 5.41 3.90
C ASP A 44 7.00 6.45 2.82
N TRP A 45 6.75 6.11 1.55
CA TRP A 45 6.88 7.07 0.45
C TRP A 45 5.83 8.18 0.54
N MET A 46 4.60 7.84 0.93
CA MET A 46 3.55 8.83 1.14
C MET A 46 3.88 9.75 2.30
N ARG A 47 4.31 9.19 3.44
CA ARG A 47 4.74 9.95 4.62
C ARG A 47 5.91 10.89 4.31
N ALA A 48 6.91 10.40 3.58
CA ALA A 48 8.07 11.19 3.15
C ALA A 48 7.68 12.41 2.29
N LEU A 49 6.52 12.34 1.62
CA LEU A 49 6.01 13.40 0.74
C LEU A 49 4.88 14.21 1.37
N ASP A 50 4.59 14.01 2.66
CA ASP A 50 3.49 14.67 3.39
C ASP A 50 2.13 14.48 2.68
N LEU A 51 1.90 13.27 2.17
CA LEU A 51 0.64 12.90 1.51
C LEU A 51 -0.32 12.28 2.51
N GLU A 52 -1.59 12.70 2.43
CA GLU A 52 -2.67 12.13 3.24
C GLU A 52 -2.87 10.63 2.98
N PRO A 53 -3.14 9.82 4.03
CA PRO A 53 -3.56 8.44 3.90
C PRO A 53 -4.78 8.27 2.99
N VAL A 54 -4.80 7.16 2.24
CA VAL A 54 -5.92 6.86 1.34
C VAL A 54 -6.99 6.06 2.08
N PRO A 55 -8.29 6.39 1.92
CA PRO A 55 -9.35 5.58 2.47
C PRO A 55 -9.64 4.32 1.64
N GLY A 56 -10.02 3.25 2.32
CA GLY A 56 -10.59 2.03 1.76
C GLY A 56 -11.56 1.41 2.76
N SER A 57 -12.27 0.35 2.34
CA SER A 57 -13.21 -0.37 3.22
C SER A 57 -13.20 -1.86 2.95
N HIS A 58 -13.31 -2.66 4.02
CA HIS A 58 -13.64 -4.08 3.90
C HIS A 58 -15.14 -4.28 4.13
N GLU A 59 -15.80 -4.95 3.20
CA GLU A 59 -17.13 -5.50 3.39
C GLU A 59 -17.01 -6.96 3.86
N ILE A 60 -17.66 -7.26 4.98
CA ILE A 60 -17.67 -8.58 5.60
C ILE A 60 -19.13 -9.05 5.68
N LEU A 61 -19.44 -10.18 5.06
CA LEU A 61 -20.73 -10.85 5.26
C LEU A 61 -20.60 -11.89 6.37
N VAL A 62 -21.43 -11.77 7.39
CA VAL A 62 -21.54 -12.73 8.50
C VAL A 62 -22.91 -13.41 8.45
N THR A 63 -22.92 -14.72 8.30
CA THR A 63 -24.15 -15.53 8.32
C THR A 63 -24.01 -16.61 9.39
N GLN A 64 -25.01 -16.75 10.26
CA GLN A 64 -25.01 -17.72 11.37
C GLN A 64 -23.75 -17.64 12.27
N GLY A 65 -23.24 -16.42 12.49
CA GLY A 65 -22.03 -16.19 13.29
C GLY A 65 -20.71 -16.57 12.59
N GLN A 66 -20.74 -16.87 11.30
CA GLN A 66 -19.55 -17.20 10.50
C GLN A 66 -19.32 -16.18 9.39
N ILE A 67 -18.05 -15.79 9.19
CA ILE A 67 -17.62 -14.96 8.07
C ILE A 67 -17.75 -15.80 6.79
N GLN A 68 -18.60 -15.35 5.87
CA GLN A 68 -18.79 -15.99 4.56
C GLN A 68 -17.82 -15.45 3.53
N PHE A 69 -17.61 -14.14 3.54
CA PHE A 69 -16.58 -13.50 2.74
C PHE A 69 -16.08 -12.22 3.38
N VAL A 70 -14.89 -11.83 2.96
CA VAL A 70 -14.31 -10.50 3.12
C VAL A 70 -13.96 -10.02 1.71
N ARG A 71 -14.42 -8.84 1.33
CA ARG A 71 -13.99 -8.20 0.08
C ARG A 71 -13.64 -6.75 0.32
N GLU A 72 -12.73 -6.26 -0.48
CA GLU A 72 -12.36 -4.85 -0.49
C GLU A 72 -13.35 -4.07 -1.36
N ILE A 73 -13.86 -2.96 -0.85
CA ILE A 73 -14.76 -2.04 -1.53
C ILE A 73 -14.24 -0.61 -1.38
N ASP A 74 -14.73 0.29 -2.23
CA ASP A 74 -14.43 1.73 -2.17
C ASP A 74 -12.92 2.07 -2.19
N ILE A 75 -12.11 1.21 -2.80
CA ILE A 75 -10.70 1.49 -3.05
C ILE A 75 -10.63 2.60 -4.08
N VAL A 76 -10.19 3.78 -3.66
CA VAL A 76 -9.85 4.85 -4.59
C VAL A 76 -8.71 4.37 -5.48
N SER A 77 -8.87 4.45 -6.80
CA SER A 77 -7.90 3.93 -7.76
C SER A 77 -6.47 4.37 -7.42
N PRO A 78 -5.49 3.45 -7.34
CA PRO A 78 -4.09 3.76 -7.02
C PRO A 78 -3.44 4.78 -7.96
N GLN A 79 -3.97 4.94 -9.17
CA GLN A 79 -3.44 5.87 -10.17
C GLN A 79 -3.92 7.32 -9.95
N SER A 80 -5.00 7.52 -9.19
CA SER A 80 -5.71 8.80 -9.03
C SER A 80 -5.46 9.51 -7.69
N ASN A 81 -4.70 8.90 -6.78
CA ASN A 81 -4.54 9.34 -5.40
C ASN A 81 -3.06 9.46 -4.98
N GLY A 82 -2.83 9.74 -3.69
CA GLY A 82 -1.50 9.89 -3.10
C GLY A 82 -0.53 8.73 -3.38
N ILE A 83 -1.04 7.51 -3.55
CA ILE A 83 -0.23 6.32 -3.83
C ILE A 83 0.47 6.43 -5.19
N GLY A 84 -0.27 6.83 -6.23
CA GLY A 84 0.29 7.01 -7.56
C GLY A 84 1.31 8.15 -7.62
N VAL A 85 1.08 9.21 -6.84
CA VAL A 85 2.04 10.32 -6.70
C VAL A 85 3.32 9.83 -6.00
N ALA A 86 3.19 9.14 -4.87
CA ALA A 86 4.29 8.59 -4.11
C ALA A 86 5.10 7.57 -4.92
N TYR A 87 4.44 6.64 -5.61
CA TYR A 87 5.09 5.67 -6.50
C TYR A 87 5.92 6.34 -7.59
N ARG A 88 5.34 7.34 -8.28
CA ARG A 88 6.07 8.05 -9.35
C ARG A 88 7.26 8.81 -8.79
N ALA A 89 7.10 9.50 -7.67
CA ALA A 89 8.19 10.22 -7.01
C ALA A 89 9.32 9.28 -6.57
N PHE A 90 8.98 8.18 -5.91
CA PHE A 90 9.93 7.15 -5.50
C PHE A 90 10.67 6.57 -6.70
N ARG A 91 9.96 6.14 -7.73
CA ARG A 91 10.58 5.59 -8.96
C ARG A 91 11.49 6.61 -9.65
N THR A 92 11.08 7.88 -9.72
CA THR A 92 11.92 8.96 -10.26
C THR A 92 13.19 9.13 -9.44
N TRP A 93 13.08 9.08 -8.11
CA TRP A 93 14.23 9.16 -7.22
C TRP A 93 15.17 7.96 -7.36
N VAL A 94 14.66 6.73 -7.41
CA VAL A 94 15.47 5.53 -7.67
C VAL A 94 16.18 5.65 -9.01
N ASN A 95 15.50 6.14 -10.05
CA ASN A 95 16.12 6.28 -11.38
C ASN A 95 17.27 7.31 -11.38
N ALA A 96 17.24 8.28 -10.49
CA ALA A 96 18.30 9.29 -10.35
C ALA A 96 19.46 8.83 -9.47
N ASN A 97 19.20 8.06 -8.41
CA ASN A 97 20.18 7.72 -7.37
C ASN A 97 20.69 6.27 -7.46
N HIS A 98 19.88 5.36 -7.97
CA HIS A 98 20.15 3.93 -8.11
C HIS A 98 19.77 3.42 -9.52
N PRO A 99 20.34 4.00 -10.60
CA PRO A 99 19.93 3.68 -11.97
C PRO A 99 20.14 2.20 -12.33
N ASP A 100 21.14 1.55 -11.74
CA ASP A 100 21.45 0.13 -11.99
C ASP A 100 20.40 -0.82 -11.38
N ASP A 101 19.64 -0.37 -10.39
CA ASP A 101 18.65 -1.18 -9.66
C ASP A 101 17.25 -1.13 -10.30
N ILE A 102 17.01 -0.17 -11.20
CA ILE A 102 15.69 0.07 -11.81
C ILE A 102 15.12 -1.18 -12.49
N ALA A 103 15.93 -1.90 -13.27
CA ALA A 103 15.46 -3.07 -14.00
C ALA A 103 15.15 -4.27 -13.08
N THR A 104 15.74 -4.29 -11.88
CA THR A 104 15.49 -5.32 -10.87
C THR A 104 14.22 -5.02 -10.07
N MET A 105 13.96 -3.74 -9.81
CA MET A 105 12.82 -3.28 -9.03
C MET A 105 11.54 -3.10 -9.86
N PHE A 106 11.66 -2.61 -11.10
CA PHE A 106 10.53 -2.20 -11.93
C PHE A 106 10.52 -2.93 -13.27
N GLY A 107 9.34 -3.41 -13.65
CA GLY A 107 9.10 -4.06 -14.93
C GLY A 107 8.78 -3.04 -16.02
N SER A 108 8.26 -3.55 -17.15
CA SER A 108 7.73 -2.68 -18.20
C SER A 108 6.53 -1.87 -17.70
N GLY A 109 6.49 -0.57 -18.00
CA GLY A 109 5.42 0.32 -17.56
C GLY A 109 5.55 0.70 -16.08
N ASP A 110 4.43 0.64 -15.34
CA ASP A 110 4.34 0.92 -13.90
C ASP A 110 4.34 -0.36 -13.04
N GLN A 111 4.89 -1.45 -13.57
CA GLN A 111 4.92 -2.73 -12.88
C GLN A 111 5.96 -2.73 -11.75
N ILE A 112 5.51 -3.03 -10.53
CA ILE A 112 6.37 -3.37 -9.39
C ILE A 112 6.79 -4.84 -9.53
N LEU A 113 8.08 -5.12 -9.54
CA LEU A 113 8.60 -6.48 -9.49
C LEU A 113 8.75 -6.92 -8.04
N ARG A 114 8.08 -8.00 -7.66
CA ARG A 114 8.17 -8.58 -6.30
C ARG A 114 8.81 -9.95 -6.41
N ASN A 115 10.10 -10.02 -6.08
CA ASN A 115 10.87 -11.26 -6.07
C ASN A 115 12.05 -11.11 -5.07
N PRO A 116 12.74 -12.21 -4.72
CA PRO A 116 13.81 -12.17 -3.72
C PRO A 116 14.96 -11.21 -4.05
N GLY A 117 15.19 -10.89 -5.33
CA GLY A 117 16.21 -9.92 -5.74
C GLY A 117 15.76 -8.47 -5.63
N SER A 118 14.46 -8.18 -5.71
CA SER A 118 13.94 -6.81 -5.63
C SER A 118 13.59 -6.36 -4.22
N ILE A 119 13.18 -7.28 -3.32
CA ILE A 119 12.76 -6.92 -1.96
C ILE A 119 13.84 -6.16 -1.17
N PRO A 120 15.10 -6.63 -1.11
CA PRO A 120 16.14 -5.90 -0.38
C PRO A 120 16.40 -4.50 -0.95
N LEU A 121 16.22 -4.33 -2.27
CA LEU A 121 16.36 -3.04 -2.93
C LEU A 121 15.20 -2.09 -2.58
N TYR A 122 13.98 -2.62 -2.45
CA TYR A 122 12.83 -1.84 -1.96
C TYR A 122 13.04 -1.35 -0.54
N GLU A 123 13.55 -2.20 0.35
CA GLU A 123 13.85 -1.83 1.74
C GLU A 123 14.92 -0.72 1.77
N GLN A 124 16.08 -0.97 1.15
CA GLN A 124 17.18 0.00 1.11
C GLN A 124 16.76 1.33 0.48
N CYS A 125 16.16 1.31 -0.72
CA CYS A 125 15.79 2.53 -1.42
C CYS A 125 14.69 3.29 -0.68
N THR A 126 13.79 2.60 0.03
CA THR A 126 12.75 3.26 0.85
C THR A 126 13.40 4.04 1.98
N ASP A 127 14.31 3.42 2.74
CA ASP A 127 15.02 4.08 3.83
C ASP A 127 15.79 5.30 3.35
N GLU A 128 16.52 5.17 2.23
CA GLU A 128 17.29 6.27 1.64
C GLU A 128 16.39 7.40 1.10
N PHE A 129 15.26 7.06 0.47
CA PHE A 129 14.28 8.03 0.01
C PHE A 129 13.68 8.84 1.17
N VAL A 130 13.29 8.17 2.25
CA VAL A 130 12.78 8.80 3.47
C VAL A 130 13.85 9.71 4.09
N ALA A 131 15.10 9.26 4.19
CA ALA A 131 16.20 10.08 4.71
C ALA A 131 16.48 11.33 3.86
N ALA A 132 16.37 11.24 2.53
CA ALA A 132 16.53 12.38 1.63
C ALA A 132 15.39 13.41 1.80
N SER A 133 14.15 12.95 2.00
CA SER A 133 13.00 13.83 2.21
C SER A 133 13.09 14.65 3.50
N THR A 134 13.58 14.05 4.59
CA THR A 134 13.72 14.72 5.88
C THR A 134 14.89 15.72 5.91
N SER A 135 15.96 15.45 5.16
CA SER A 135 17.12 16.35 5.04
C SER A 135 16.81 17.64 4.28
N SER A 136 15.74 17.65 3.49
CA SER A 136 15.29 18.81 2.71
C SER A 136 14.52 19.85 3.55
N THR A 137 14.20 19.51 4.80
CA THR A 137 13.30 20.29 5.68
C THR A 137 14.04 21.01 6.82
N SER A 138 15.37 21.15 6.74
CA SER A 138 16.12 22.00 7.69
C SER A 138 16.15 23.47 7.26
N PRO A 139 15.76 24.42 8.13
CA PRO A 139 15.80 25.87 7.86
C PRO A 139 17.22 26.46 7.81
#